data_AF-A0A844GY37-F1
#
_entry.id   AF-A0A844GY37-F1
#
_cell.length_a   1.000
_cell.length_b   1.000
_cell.length_c   1.000
_cell.angle_alpha   90.00
_cell.angle_beta   90.00
_cell.angle_gamma   90.00
#
_symmetry.space_group_name_H-M   'P 1'
#
loop_
_entity.id
_entity.type
_entity.pdbx_description
1 polymer ?
#
loop_
_entity_poly.entity_id
_entity_poly.type
_entity_poly.pdbx_seq_one_letter_code
_entity_poly.pdbx_strand_id
1 'polypeptide(L)'
;MIPIGPPPWLFILICLGFLAAALLWIIWILRLAFSHRARRHLRSWRGLAFVLLSAIGCHTLWSVYTFQRALAAYEAEDKLNRRPVLAESRRLAGIDMPAGTALVLQLARTPEAFNRAEFPHPVPIGGVETLRVERYLSIHTDENYRTTGFTPENLRLTGLGESRQAGWLCDATVPIIFATHPDGSIKSFESCTAGAGNLVEGQPLPKGAEIIATEGTVYLDGSRGSDRWLIHLPPDAGLLVHGAQQKGGALLLDAGRKVVRQVPG
;
A
#
# COMPACT_ATOMS: atom_id res chain seq x y z
N MET A 1 4.70 -4.37 0.72
CA MET A 1 5.06 -4.54 -0.71
C MET A 1 5.15 -6.04 -0.96
N ILE A 2 4.24 -6.61 -1.76
CA ILE A 2 4.38 -8.02 -2.16
C ILE A 2 5.67 -8.09 -2.99
N PRO A 3 6.64 -8.94 -2.66
CA PRO A 3 7.82 -9.11 -3.49
C PRO A 3 7.33 -9.61 -4.85
N ILE A 4 7.40 -8.75 -5.86
CA ILE A 4 7.21 -9.17 -7.24
C ILE A 4 8.43 -10.03 -7.54
N GLY A 5 8.27 -11.35 -7.35
CA GLY A 5 9.29 -12.31 -7.73
C GLY A 5 9.71 -12.06 -9.17
N PRO A 6 10.97 -12.36 -9.54
CA PRO A 6 11.41 -12.22 -10.92
C PRO A 6 10.38 -12.90 -11.83
N PRO A 7 10.01 -12.27 -12.97
CA PRO A 7 8.99 -12.80 -13.85
C PRO A 7 9.30 -14.28 -14.11
N PRO A 8 8.30 -15.18 -13.99
CA PRO A 8 8.53 -16.61 -14.17
C PRO A 8 9.26 -16.80 -15.49
N TRP A 9 10.27 -17.68 -15.53
CA TRP A 9 11.06 -17.97 -16.74
C TRP A 9 10.17 -18.24 -17.97
N LEU A 10 8.97 -18.80 -17.74
CA LEU A 10 7.93 -19.00 -18.74
C LEU A 10 7.49 -17.69 -19.42
N PHE A 11 7.33 -16.60 -18.67
CA PHE A 11 6.97 -15.28 -19.20
C PHE A 11 8.08 -14.73 -20.11
N ILE A 12 9.35 -14.90 -19.73
CA ILE A 12 10.49 -14.47 -20.55
C ILE A 12 10.55 -15.28 -21.85
N LEU A 13 10.33 -16.59 -21.78
CA LEU A 13 10.26 -17.46 -22.97
C LEU A 13 9.08 -17.10 -23.89
N ILE A 14 7.93 -16.77 -23.33
CA ILE A 14 6.77 -16.29 -24.10
C ILE A 14 7.12 -14.97 -24.81
N CYS A 15 7.71 -14.01 -24.10
CA CYS A 15 8.13 -12.73 -24.69
C CYS A 15 9.18 -12.92 -25.79
N LEU A 16 10.18 -13.77 -25.59
CA LEU A 16 11.17 -14.10 -26.61
C LEU A 16 10.53 -14.82 -27.81
N GLY A 17 9.58 -15.72 -27.56
CA GLY A 17 8.80 -16.39 -28.60
C GLY A 17 7.99 -15.39 -29.44
N PHE A 18 7.32 -14.44 -28.80
CA PHE A 18 6.60 -13.36 -29.49
C PHE A 18 7.54 -12.44 -30.27
N LEU A 19 8.71 -12.10 -29.72
CA LEU A 19 9.69 -11.24 -30.38
C LEU A 19 10.29 -11.94 -31.60
N ALA A 20 10.64 -13.21 -31.49
CA ALA A 20 11.11 -14.03 -32.60
C ALA A 20 10.03 -14.17 -33.69
N ALA A 21 8.78 -14.43 -33.29
CA ALA A 21 7.64 -14.50 -34.22
C ALA A 21 7.41 -13.16 -34.93
N ALA A 22 7.48 -12.04 -34.21
CA ALA A 22 7.34 -10.70 -34.79
C ALA A 22 8.46 -10.38 -35.78
N LEU A 23 9.72 -10.70 -35.45
CA LEU A 23 10.86 -10.50 -36.33
C LEU A 23 10.75 -11.35 -37.61
N LEU A 24 10.37 -12.63 -37.47
CA LEU A 24 10.12 -13.51 -38.61
C LEU A 24 9.00 -12.97 -39.49
N TRP A 25 7.94 -12.43 -38.89
CA TRP A 25 6.82 -11.82 -39.60
C TRP A 25 7.24 -10.56 -40.39
N ILE A 26 8.04 -9.68 -39.77
CA ILE A 26 8.60 -8.48 -40.42
C ILE A 26 9.52 -8.87 -41.59
N ILE A 27 10.42 -9.84 -41.39
CA ILE A 27 11.31 -10.35 -42.46
C ILE A 27 10.48 -10.91 -43.62
N TRP A 28 9.38 -11.60 -43.32
CA TRP A 28 8.48 -12.17 -44.33
C TRP A 28 7.73 -11.08 -45.10
N ILE A 29 7.24 -10.04 -44.44
CA ILE A 29 6.62 -8.86 -45.08
C ILE A 29 7.60 -8.13 -45.98
N LEU A 30 8.83 -7.90 -45.50
CA LEU A 30 9.88 -7.25 -46.30
C LEU A 30 10.20 -8.08 -47.55
N ARG A 31 10.34 -9.41 -47.41
CA ARG A 31 10.54 -10.30 -48.56
C ARG A 31 9.39 -10.22 -49.59
N LEU A 32 8.15 -10.06 -49.15
CA LEU A 32 7.00 -9.88 -50.03
C LEU A 32 6.94 -8.48 -50.68
N ALA A 33 7.37 -7.45 -49.96
CA ALA A 33 7.44 -6.08 -50.47
C ALA A 33 8.52 -5.92 -51.56
N PHE A 34 9.64 -6.63 -51.47
CA PHE A 34 10.77 -6.46 -52.39
C PHE A 34 10.93 -7.55 -53.48
N SER A 35 10.26 -8.71 -53.38
CA SER A 35 10.42 -9.80 -54.39
C SER A 35 9.17 -10.05 -55.26
N HIS A 36 9.30 -9.80 -56.56
CA HIS A 36 8.26 -10.11 -57.56
C HIS A 36 7.99 -11.62 -57.75
N ARG A 37 9.00 -12.48 -57.56
CA ARG A 37 8.85 -13.95 -57.63
C ARG A 37 8.06 -14.49 -56.43
N ALA A 38 8.34 -13.98 -55.23
CA ALA A 38 7.59 -14.34 -54.02
C ALA A 38 6.11 -13.92 -54.13
N ARG A 39 5.83 -12.74 -54.70
CA ARG A 39 4.46 -12.28 -54.98
C ARG A 39 3.68 -13.19 -55.94
N ARG A 40 4.34 -13.77 -56.96
CA ARG A 40 3.70 -14.71 -57.90
C ARG A 40 3.41 -16.06 -57.25
N HIS A 41 4.33 -16.60 -56.44
CA HIS A 41 4.12 -17.86 -55.73
C HIS A 41 3.06 -17.75 -54.63
N LEU A 42 2.99 -16.60 -53.94
CA LEU A 42 1.92 -16.32 -52.98
C LEU A 42 0.56 -16.13 -53.67
N ARG A 43 0.50 -15.85 -54.98
CA ARG A 43 -0.77 -15.63 -55.69
C ARG A 43 -1.68 -16.87 -55.66
N SER A 44 -1.13 -18.08 -55.64
CA SER A 44 -1.94 -19.30 -55.46
C SER A 44 -2.26 -19.63 -54.00
N TRP A 45 -1.49 -19.13 -53.03
CA TRP A 45 -1.67 -19.38 -51.59
C TRP A 45 -2.34 -18.21 -50.84
N ARG A 46 -2.62 -17.11 -51.53
CA ARG A 46 -3.16 -15.87 -50.97
C ARG A 46 -4.47 -16.10 -50.23
N GLY A 47 -5.40 -16.86 -50.81
CA GLY A 47 -6.67 -17.19 -50.17
C GLY A 47 -6.45 -17.93 -48.85
N LEU A 48 -5.60 -18.96 -48.86
CA LEU A 48 -5.28 -19.75 -47.67
C LEU A 48 -4.56 -18.91 -46.59
N ALA A 49 -3.63 -18.03 -46.97
CA ALA A 49 -2.97 -17.13 -46.04
C ALA A 49 -3.93 -16.11 -45.42
N PHE A 50 -4.83 -15.50 -46.21
CA PHE A 50 -5.85 -14.59 -45.69
C PHE A 50 -6.86 -15.30 -44.79
N VAL A 51 -7.28 -16.53 -45.15
CA VAL A 51 -8.18 -17.34 -44.32
C VAL A 51 -7.51 -17.69 -42.99
N LEU A 52 -6.24 -18.12 -42.99
CA LEU A 52 -5.49 -18.41 -41.77
C LEU A 52 -5.31 -17.16 -40.90
N LEU A 53 -4.91 -16.03 -41.48
CA LEU A 53 -4.77 -14.77 -40.73
C LEU A 53 -6.10 -14.28 -40.16
N SER A 54 -7.18 -14.42 -40.94
CA SER A 54 -8.53 -14.05 -40.48
C SER A 54 -9.01 -14.99 -39.38
N ALA A 55 -8.75 -16.30 -39.49
CA ALA A 55 -9.09 -17.28 -38.46
C ALA A 55 -8.32 -17.02 -37.17
N ILE A 56 -7.01 -16.75 -37.25
CA ILE A 56 -6.18 -16.36 -36.10
C ILE A 56 -6.70 -15.06 -35.49
N GLY A 57 -6.99 -14.04 -36.31
CA GLY A 57 -7.53 -12.76 -35.85
C GLY A 57 -8.92 -12.88 -35.19
N CYS A 58 -9.81 -13.70 -35.74
CA CYS A 58 -11.11 -13.98 -35.14
C CYS A 58 -10.95 -14.73 -33.81
N HIS A 59 -10.06 -15.72 -33.76
CA HIS A 59 -9.78 -16.47 -32.54
C HIS A 59 -9.17 -15.60 -31.45
N THR A 60 -8.23 -14.70 -31.80
CA THR A 60 -7.62 -13.79 -30.82
C THR A 60 -8.64 -12.79 -30.28
N LEU A 61 -9.47 -12.19 -31.15
CA LEU A 61 -10.55 -11.30 -30.73
C LEU A 61 -11.57 -12.02 -29.82
N TRP A 62 -11.95 -13.26 -30.16
CA TRP A 62 -12.83 -14.07 -29.34
C TRP A 62 -12.21 -14.37 -27.96
N SER A 63 -10.94 -14.78 -27.91
CA SER A 63 -10.22 -15.07 -26.67
C SER A 63 -10.05 -13.83 -25.79
N VAL A 64 -9.79 -12.66 -26.39
CA VAL A 64 -9.76 -11.39 -25.64
C VAL A 64 -11.15 -11.06 -25.09
N TYR A 65 -12.20 -11.23 -25.89
CA TYR A 65 -13.58 -10.99 -25.44
C TYR A 65 -13.99 -11.90 -24.28
N THR A 66 -13.71 -13.21 -24.35
CA THR A 66 -14.04 -14.16 -23.28
C THR A 66 -13.23 -13.87 -22.01
N PHE A 67 -11.95 -13.53 -22.14
CA PHE A 67 -11.11 -13.11 -21.01
C PHE A 67 -11.66 -11.85 -20.34
N GLN A 68 -12.01 -10.82 -21.12
CA GLN A 68 -12.60 -9.58 -20.60
C GLN A 68 -13.91 -9.84 -19.86
N ARG A 69 -14.77 -10.74 -20.38
CA ARG A 69 -16.00 -11.14 -19.69
C ARG A 69 -15.73 -11.86 -18.38
N ALA A 70 -14.76 -12.78 -18.36
CA ALA A 70 -14.39 -13.51 -17.15
C ALA A 70 -13.83 -12.55 -16.08
N LEU A 71 -12.99 -11.60 -16.50
CA LEU A 71 -12.44 -10.56 -15.62
C LEU A 71 -13.55 -9.67 -15.04
N ALA A 72 -14.48 -9.21 -15.88
CA ALA A 72 -15.60 -8.39 -15.42
C ALA A 72 -16.51 -9.13 -14.42
N ALA A 73 -16.76 -10.42 -14.62
CA ALA A 73 -17.51 -11.25 -13.68
C ALA A 73 -16.77 -11.39 -12.34
N TYR A 74 -15.45 -11.65 -12.39
CA TYR A 74 -14.60 -11.71 -11.20
C TYR A 74 -14.59 -10.39 -10.43
N GLU A 75 -14.44 -9.25 -11.11
CA GLU A 75 -14.46 -7.93 -10.47
C GLU A 75 -15.81 -7.61 -9.84
N ALA A 76 -16.91 -8.02 -10.46
CA ALA A 76 -18.25 -7.84 -9.89
C ALA A 76 -18.42 -8.64 -8.60
N GLU A 77 -17.97 -9.90 -8.59
CA GLU A 77 -17.98 -10.73 -7.38
C GLU A 77 -17.06 -10.18 -6.29
N ASP A 78 -15.85 -9.74 -6.64
CA ASP A 78 -14.90 -9.16 -5.70
C ASP A 78 -15.45 -7.89 -5.05
N LYS A 79 -16.10 -7.01 -5.83
CA LYS A 79 -16.76 -5.81 -5.29
C LYS A 79 -17.85 -6.17 -4.28
N LEU A 80 -18.72 -7.12 -4.60
CA LEU A 80 -19.81 -7.54 -3.70
C LEU A 80 -19.28 -8.21 -2.42
N ASN A 81 -18.22 -9.01 -2.56
CA ASN A 81 -17.72 -9.84 -1.46
C ASN A 81 -16.67 -9.14 -0.59
N ARG A 82 -15.94 -8.15 -1.13
CA ARG A 82 -14.85 -7.45 -0.44
C ARG A 82 -15.04 -5.96 -0.28
N ARG A 83 -16.02 -5.33 -0.95
CA ARG A 83 -16.21 -3.87 -0.87
C ARG A 83 -17.64 -3.47 -0.51
N PRO A 84 -18.21 -4.00 0.60
CA PRO A 84 -19.55 -3.62 1.02
C PRO A 84 -19.58 -2.18 1.56
N VAL A 85 -20.73 -1.52 1.41
CA VAL A 85 -21.06 -0.27 2.10
C VAL A 85 -22.06 -0.60 3.21
N LEU A 86 -21.83 -0.09 4.41
CA LEU A 86 -22.73 -0.31 5.54
C LEU A 86 -24.06 0.41 5.32
N ALA A 87 -25.16 -0.35 5.33
CA ALA A 87 -26.51 0.24 5.23
C ALA A 87 -26.96 0.92 6.52
N GLU A 88 -26.48 0.43 7.66
CA GLU A 88 -26.84 0.90 9.00
C GLU A 88 -25.58 1.09 9.84
N SER A 89 -25.67 1.94 10.86
CA SER A 89 -24.58 2.14 11.81
C SER A 89 -24.27 0.83 12.54
N ARG A 90 -22.99 0.48 12.63
CA ARG A 90 -22.53 -0.76 13.26
C ARG A 90 -21.17 -0.56 13.90
N ARG A 91 -20.95 -1.20 15.04
CA ARG A 91 -19.63 -1.29 15.65
C ARG A 91 -18.83 -2.44 15.04
N LEU A 92 -17.67 -2.16 14.47
CA LEU A 92 -16.74 -3.15 13.91
C LEU A 92 -15.33 -2.89 14.43
N ALA A 93 -14.62 -3.93 14.87
CA ALA A 93 -13.29 -3.82 15.50
C ALA A 93 -13.22 -2.74 16.60
N GLY A 94 -14.28 -2.59 17.39
CA GLY A 94 -14.37 -1.58 18.46
C GLY A 94 -14.67 -0.16 18.00
N ILE A 95 -14.75 0.10 16.68
CA ILE A 95 -15.03 1.40 16.06
C ILE A 95 -16.52 1.50 15.73
N ASP A 96 -17.18 2.56 16.21
CA ASP A 96 -18.56 2.86 15.86
C ASP A 96 -18.62 3.47 14.46
N MET A 97 -19.06 2.67 13.48
CA MET A 97 -19.11 3.10 12.08
C MET A 97 -20.51 3.57 11.72
N PRO A 98 -20.67 4.77 11.14
CA PRO A 98 -21.97 5.25 10.69
C PRO A 98 -22.44 4.51 9.42
N ALA A 99 -23.75 4.57 9.17
CA ALA A 99 -24.31 4.19 7.88
C ALA A 99 -23.63 4.95 6.73
N GLY A 100 -23.41 4.29 5.60
CA GLY A 100 -22.68 4.83 4.45
C GLY A 100 -21.16 4.60 4.49
N THR A 101 -20.63 3.98 5.55
CA THR A 101 -19.19 3.63 5.60
C THR A 101 -18.84 2.61 4.52
N ALA A 102 -17.89 2.94 3.66
CA ALA A 102 -17.38 2.05 2.63
C ALA A 102 -16.21 1.22 3.17
N LEU A 103 -16.35 -0.12 3.12
CA LEU A 103 -15.34 -1.03 3.62
C LEU A 103 -14.53 -1.64 2.48
N VAL A 104 -13.30 -2.02 2.78
CA VAL A 104 -12.52 -2.97 2.00
C VAL A 104 -12.13 -4.11 2.94
N LEU A 105 -12.50 -5.33 2.56
CA LEU A 105 -12.31 -6.54 3.34
C LEU A 105 -11.10 -7.32 2.84
N GLN A 106 -10.24 -7.70 3.78
CA GLN A 106 -9.13 -8.60 3.50
C GLN A 106 -9.61 -10.04 3.34
N LEU A 107 -10.64 -10.43 4.09
CA LEU A 107 -11.36 -11.69 3.97
C LEU A 107 -12.77 -11.45 3.43
N ALA A 108 -13.09 -12.14 2.32
CA ALA A 108 -14.37 -12.02 1.66
C ALA A 108 -15.53 -12.32 2.63
N ARG A 109 -16.55 -11.45 2.63
CA ARG A 109 -17.77 -11.56 3.47
C ARG A 109 -17.54 -11.58 4.98
N THR A 110 -16.37 -11.13 5.45
CA THR A 110 -16.06 -11.03 6.88
C THR A 110 -15.85 -9.55 7.26
N PRO A 111 -16.91 -8.84 7.73
CA PRO A 111 -16.81 -7.41 8.04
C PRO A 111 -15.75 -7.05 9.07
N GLU A 112 -15.54 -7.90 10.09
CA GLU A 112 -14.52 -7.68 11.13
C GLU A 112 -13.07 -7.71 10.59
N ALA A 113 -12.87 -8.36 9.44
CA ALA A 113 -11.59 -8.47 8.75
C ALA A 113 -11.41 -7.34 7.70
N PHE A 114 -12.01 -6.17 7.92
CA PHE A 114 -11.75 -5.01 7.10
C PHE A 114 -10.31 -4.53 7.29
N ASN A 115 -9.63 -4.24 6.19
CA ASN A 115 -8.32 -3.60 6.19
C ASN A 115 -8.40 -2.11 5.86
N ARG A 116 -9.53 -1.63 5.33
CA ARG A 116 -9.80 -0.21 5.12
C ARG A 116 -11.27 0.10 5.36
N ALA A 117 -11.54 1.24 5.97
CA ALA A 117 -12.87 1.83 6.09
C ALA A 117 -12.80 3.32 5.72
N GLU A 118 -13.75 3.80 4.94
CA GLU A 118 -13.93 5.21 4.58
C GLU A 118 -15.28 5.69 5.08
N PHE A 119 -15.26 6.71 5.92
CA PHE A 119 -16.44 7.26 6.56
C PHE A 119 -17.06 8.39 5.74
N PRO A 120 -18.39 8.52 5.71
CA PRO A 120 -19.08 9.61 5.01
C PRO A 120 -18.89 10.99 5.67
N HIS A 121 -18.59 11.00 6.97
CA HIS A 121 -18.28 12.19 7.76
C HIS A 121 -17.22 11.83 8.81
N PRO A 122 -16.53 12.83 9.42
CA PRO A 122 -15.55 12.56 10.45
C PRO A 122 -16.14 11.75 11.62
N VAL A 123 -15.36 10.78 12.11
CA VAL A 123 -15.68 9.93 13.26
C VAL A 123 -14.53 10.02 14.26
N PRO A 124 -14.79 10.35 15.54
CA PRO A 124 -13.73 10.46 16.55
C PRO A 124 -13.22 9.08 16.95
N ILE A 125 -11.94 8.80 16.67
CA ILE A 125 -11.27 7.53 17.00
C ILE A 125 -9.92 7.87 17.61
N GLY A 126 -9.65 7.43 18.85
CA GLY A 126 -8.36 7.70 19.50
C GLY A 126 -8.01 9.20 19.61
N GLY A 127 -9.03 10.09 19.67
CA GLY A 127 -8.82 11.54 19.67
C GLY A 127 -8.51 12.15 18.30
N VAL A 128 -8.66 11.39 17.21
CA VAL A 128 -8.51 11.85 15.82
C VAL A 128 -9.88 11.90 15.14
N GLU A 129 -10.23 13.06 14.57
CA GLU A 129 -11.40 13.21 13.69
C GLU A 129 -11.14 12.52 12.35
N THR A 130 -11.51 11.24 12.28
CA THR A 130 -11.05 10.31 11.26
C THR A 130 -12.05 10.22 10.10
N LEU A 131 -11.55 10.24 8.87
CA LEU A 131 -12.32 9.97 7.64
C LEU A 131 -11.96 8.63 7.01
N ARG A 132 -10.73 8.16 7.23
CA ARG A 132 -10.25 6.88 6.71
C ARG A 132 -9.49 6.14 7.80
N VAL A 133 -9.82 4.86 7.95
CA VAL A 133 -9.11 3.91 8.79
C VAL A 133 -8.47 2.87 7.90
N GLU A 134 -7.20 2.54 8.17
CA GLU A 134 -6.55 1.36 7.61
C GLU A 134 -6.03 0.47 8.73
N ARG A 135 -6.11 -0.85 8.52
CA ARG A 135 -5.64 -1.86 9.46
C ARG A 135 -4.75 -2.82 8.72
N TYR A 136 -3.59 -3.11 9.30
CA TYR A 136 -2.77 -4.22 8.84
C TYR A 136 -3.16 -5.46 9.63
N LEU A 137 -3.69 -6.48 8.94
CA LEU A 137 -4.11 -7.74 9.56
C LEU A 137 -3.15 -8.87 9.16
N SER A 138 -2.65 -9.56 10.17
CA SER A 138 -1.95 -10.83 10.03
C SER A 138 -2.99 -11.94 9.89
N ILE A 139 -2.96 -12.70 8.79
CA ILE A 139 -3.92 -13.78 8.52
C ILE A 139 -3.32 -15.10 8.97
N HIS A 140 -4.04 -15.82 9.83
CA HIS A 140 -3.62 -17.13 10.33
C HIS A 140 -4.22 -18.23 9.44
N THR A 141 -3.39 -19.21 9.08
CA THR A 141 -3.81 -20.37 8.29
C THR A 141 -3.42 -21.68 8.98
N ASP A 142 -4.20 -22.73 8.76
CA ASP A 142 -3.83 -24.09 9.14
C ASP A 142 -2.81 -24.71 8.14
N GLU A 143 -2.42 -25.96 8.40
CA GLU A 143 -1.51 -26.74 7.55
C GLU A 143 -2.07 -26.97 6.12
N ASN A 144 -3.38 -26.85 5.94
CA ASN A 144 -4.07 -26.98 4.65
C ASN A 144 -4.29 -25.62 3.98
N TYR A 145 -3.62 -24.55 4.44
CA TYR A 145 -3.76 -23.18 3.96
C TYR A 145 -5.19 -22.61 4.08
N ARG A 146 -6.01 -23.13 4.99
CA ARG A 146 -7.33 -22.59 5.28
C ARG A 146 -7.21 -21.51 6.33
N THR A 147 -7.83 -20.36 6.09
CA THR A 147 -7.85 -19.27 7.06
C THR A 147 -8.55 -19.69 8.35
N THR A 148 -7.85 -19.62 9.48
CA THR A 148 -8.36 -19.94 10.82
C THR A 148 -8.73 -18.69 11.61
N GLY A 149 -8.13 -17.55 11.28
CA GLY A 149 -8.41 -16.28 11.95
C GLY A 149 -7.51 -15.16 11.44
N PHE A 150 -7.51 -14.05 12.17
CA PHE A 150 -6.65 -12.91 11.90
C PHE A 150 -6.33 -12.15 13.18
N THR A 151 -5.23 -11.40 13.17
CA THR A 151 -4.84 -10.50 14.27
C THR A 151 -4.47 -9.13 13.69
N PRO A 152 -5.07 -8.04 14.19
CA PRO A 152 -4.66 -6.69 13.80
C PRO A 152 -3.32 -6.35 14.43
N GLU A 153 -2.38 -5.86 13.62
CA GLU A 153 -1.05 -5.44 14.07
C GLU A 153 -1.02 -3.94 14.39
N ASN A 154 -1.62 -3.12 13.53
CA ASN A 154 -1.72 -1.68 13.72
C ASN A 154 -3.02 -1.10 13.16
N LEU A 155 -3.31 0.12 13.60
CA LEU A 155 -4.41 0.96 13.19
C LEU A 155 -3.84 2.29 12.68
N ARG A 156 -4.20 2.66 11.46
CA ARG A 156 -3.76 3.90 10.82
C ARG A 156 -4.98 4.79 10.62
N LEU A 157 -4.97 5.96 11.24
CA LEU A 157 -6.07 6.91 11.22
C LEU A 157 -5.71 8.11 10.34
N THR A 158 -6.57 8.45 9.39
CA THR A 158 -6.42 9.65 8.56
C THR A 158 -7.70 10.46 8.63
N GLY A 159 -7.55 11.74 8.89
CA GLY A 159 -8.60 12.68 9.21
C GLY A 159 -8.38 14.05 8.58
N LEU A 160 -8.82 15.08 9.29
CA LEU A 160 -8.69 16.47 8.88
C LEU A 160 -7.88 17.27 9.90
N GLY A 161 -7.06 18.20 9.41
CA GLY A 161 -6.34 19.16 10.25
C GLY A 161 -5.27 18.50 11.12
N GLU A 162 -5.25 18.85 12.40
CA GLU A 162 -4.25 18.40 13.36
C GLU A 162 -4.90 17.72 14.55
N SER A 163 -4.22 16.75 15.15
CA SER A 163 -4.66 16.07 16.37
C SER A 163 -3.52 15.97 17.37
N ARG A 164 -3.83 16.10 18.67
CA ARG A 164 -2.83 15.97 19.73
C ARG A 164 -2.72 14.52 20.18
N GLN A 165 -1.57 13.90 19.95
CA GLN A 165 -1.30 12.49 20.26
C GLN A 165 -0.05 12.34 21.12
N ALA A 166 -0.20 11.70 22.27
CA ALA A 166 0.85 11.56 23.29
C ALA A 166 1.59 12.90 23.59
N GLY A 167 0.82 13.99 23.59
CA GLY A 167 1.28 15.36 23.81
C GLY A 167 1.91 16.05 22.59
N TRP A 168 2.20 15.35 21.49
CA TRP A 168 2.66 15.92 20.23
C TRP A 168 1.49 16.40 19.39
N LEU A 169 1.70 17.41 18.58
CA LEU A 169 0.72 17.81 17.57
C LEU A 169 1.03 17.07 16.27
N CYS A 170 0.10 16.25 15.80
CA CYS A 170 0.25 15.45 14.59
C CYS A 170 -0.57 16.03 13.46
N ASP A 171 -0.03 16.02 12.24
CA ASP A 171 -0.81 16.27 11.03
C ASP A 171 -1.73 15.07 10.78
N ALA A 172 -3.03 15.27 10.97
CA ALA A 172 -4.03 14.21 10.82
C ALA A 172 -4.41 13.97 9.35
N THR A 173 -3.96 14.81 8.41
CA THR A 173 -4.19 14.61 6.97
C THR A 173 -3.33 13.47 6.40
N VAL A 174 -2.29 13.06 7.14
CA VAL A 174 -1.43 11.92 6.89
C VAL A 174 -1.71 10.85 7.96
N PRO A 175 -1.49 9.54 7.69
CA PRO A 175 -1.81 8.51 8.67
C PRO A 175 -1.08 8.66 10.01
N ILE A 176 -1.84 8.72 11.10
CA ILE A 176 -1.38 8.55 12.48
C ILE A 176 -1.48 7.06 12.83
N ILE A 177 -0.39 6.47 13.29
CA ILE A 177 -0.26 5.02 13.51
C ILE A 177 -0.36 4.71 15.00
N PHE A 178 -1.18 3.72 15.33
CA PHE A 178 -1.33 3.14 16.65
C PHE A 178 -1.09 1.64 16.60
N ALA A 179 -0.38 1.13 17.60
CA ALA A 179 -0.34 -0.30 17.86
C ALA A 179 -1.72 -0.76 18.36
N THR A 180 -2.12 -1.97 18.00
CA THR A 180 -3.38 -2.57 18.44
C THR A 180 -3.16 -3.74 19.40
N HIS A 181 -4.12 -3.94 20.29
CA HIS A 181 -4.27 -5.20 20.99
C HIS A 181 -4.78 -6.30 20.02
N PRO A 182 -4.67 -7.60 20.38
CA PRO A 182 -5.18 -8.68 19.54
C PRO A 182 -6.69 -8.60 19.24
N ASP A 183 -7.45 -7.91 20.08
CA ASP A 183 -8.89 -7.64 19.90
C ASP A 183 -9.18 -6.47 18.93
N GLY A 184 -8.14 -5.77 18.47
CA GLY A 184 -8.24 -4.62 17.58
C GLY A 184 -8.41 -3.26 18.25
N SER A 185 -8.51 -3.22 19.58
CA SER A 185 -8.53 -1.96 20.32
C SER A 185 -7.16 -1.26 20.28
N ILE A 186 -7.18 0.07 20.39
CA ILE A 186 -5.94 0.87 20.41
C ILE A 186 -5.16 0.55 21.69
N LYS A 187 -3.90 0.12 21.51
CA LYS A 187 -2.97 -0.16 22.61
C LYS A 187 -2.15 1.07 22.96
N SER A 188 -1.46 1.65 21.97
CA SER A 188 -0.54 2.78 22.19
C SER A 188 -0.28 3.54 20.90
N PHE A 189 0.06 4.82 21.03
CA PHE A 189 0.58 5.63 19.93
C PHE A 189 1.91 5.06 19.45
N GLU A 190 2.09 4.99 18.12
CA GLU A 190 3.29 4.42 17.48
C GLU A 190 4.04 5.50 16.69
N SER A 191 3.39 6.16 15.74
CA SER A 191 4.01 7.29 15.02
C SER A 191 3.02 8.25 14.38
N CYS A 192 3.50 9.46 14.04
CA CYS A 192 2.79 10.41 13.19
C CYS A 192 3.75 11.37 12.49
N THR A 193 3.28 12.03 11.43
CA THR A 193 3.94 13.22 10.91
C THR A 193 3.66 14.43 11.81
N ALA A 194 4.70 15.20 12.12
CA ALA A 194 4.61 16.39 12.96
C ALA A 194 3.73 17.48 12.33
N GLY A 195 2.73 17.93 13.07
CA GLY A 195 1.99 19.16 12.80
C GLY A 195 2.79 20.42 13.14
N ALA A 196 2.23 21.58 12.82
CA ALA A 196 2.89 22.87 13.00
C ALA A 196 2.91 23.29 14.48
N GLY A 197 4.07 23.71 14.99
CA GLY A 197 4.19 24.23 16.36
C GLY A 197 4.76 23.25 17.39
N ASN A 198 5.16 22.05 16.98
CA ASN A 198 6.04 21.23 17.81
C ASN A 198 7.43 21.86 17.89
N LEU A 199 7.99 21.90 19.09
CA LEU A 199 9.32 22.43 19.37
C LEU A 199 10.23 21.35 19.94
N VAL A 200 11.49 21.36 19.54
CA VAL A 200 12.59 20.59 20.15
C VAL A 200 13.73 21.57 20.42
N GLU A 201 14.19 21.65 21.68
CA GLU A 201 15.19 22.64 22.12
C GLU A 201 14.82 24.10 21.71
N GLY A 202 13.52 24.42 21.73
CA GLY A 202 13.00 25.73 21.33
C GLY A 202 12.95 25.99 19.82
N GLN A 203 13.39 25.04 18.99
CA GLN A 203 13.33 25.14 17.53
C GLN A 203 12.09 24.42 16.99
N PRO A 204 11.39 25.01 16.00
CA PRO A 204 10.26 24.35 15.36
C PRO A 204 10.70 23.13 14.57
N LEU A 205 9.98 22.02 14.72
CA LEU A 205 10.19 20.86 13.86
C LEU A 205 9.86 21.21 12.41
N PRO A 206 10.68 20.78 11.44
CA PRO A 206 10.40 21.01 10.03
C PRO A 206 9.17 20.22 9.59
N LYS A 207 8.45 20.77 8.60
CA LYS A 207 7.32 20.07 7.97
C LYS A 207 7.79 18.73 7.40
N GLY A 208 7.02 17.68 7.67
CA GLY A 208 7.34 16.32 7.22
C GLY A 208 8.26 15.55 8.16
N ALA A 209 8.68 16.12 9.30
CA ALA A 209 9.32 15.34 10.35
C ALA A 209 8.37 14.25 10.88
N GLU A 210 8.90 13.07 11.13
CA GLU A 210 8.15 11.95 11.70
C GLU A 210 8.48 11.81 13.18
N ILE A 211 7.45 11.67 14.01
CA ILE A 211 7.55 11.45 15.45
C ILE A 211 7.20 9.99 15.69
N ILE A 212 8.12 9.22 16.25
CA ILE A 212 7.96 7.79 16.52
C ILE A 212 8.15 7.56 18.02
N ALA A 213 7.21 6.88 18.67
CA ALA A 213 7.35 6.45 20.05
C ALA A 213 8.32 5.28 20.16
N THR A 214 9.17 5.29 21.19
CA THR A 214 10.14 4.21 21.45
C THR A 214 10.07 3.74 22.90
N GLU A 215 10.43 2.48 23.15
CA GLU A 215 10.58 1.93 24.51
C GLU A 215 12.01 2.10 25.06
N GLY A 216 12.86 2.84 24.35
CA GLY A 216 14.30 2.96 24.60
C GLY A 216 15.15 2.07 23.72
N THR A 217 16.29 2.60 23.28
CA THR A 217 17.29 1.88 22.50
C THR A 217 17.88 0.75 23.37
N VAL A 218 17.86 -0.48 22.87
CA VAL A 218 18.46 -1.65 23.56
C VAL A 218 19.92 -1.78 23.15
N TYR A 219 20.83 -1.79 24.11
CA TYR A 219 22.27 -1.96 23.88
C TYR A 219 22.71 -3.42 23.98
N LEU A 220 23.94 -3.71 23.55
CA LEU A 220 24.50 -5.07 23.53
C LEU A 220 24.60 -5.71 24.93
N ASP A 221 24.70 -4.88 25.97
CA ASP A 221 24.73 -5.31 27.37
C ASP A 221 23.32 -5.54 27.97
N GLY A 222 22.26 -5.39 27.16
CA GLY A 222 20.87 -5.50 27.57
C GLY A 222 20.33 -4.27 28.30
N SER A 223 21.13 -3.22 28.49
CA SER A 223 20.65 -1.95 29.05
C SER A 223 19.72 -1.24 28.05
N ARG A 224 18.78 -0.45 28.59
CA ARG A 224 17.85 0.36 27.79
C ARG A 224 18.14 1.84 27.95
N GLY A 225 18.19 2.54 26.83
CA GLY A 225 18.27 3.99 26.77
C GLY A 225 17.07 4.68 27.42
N SER A 226 17.28 5.93 27.80
CA SER A 226 16.23 6.82 28.32
C SER A 226 15.38 7.45 27.20
N ASP A 227 15.69 7.18 25.93
CA ASP A 227 14.93 7.67 24.80
C ASP A 227 13.51 7.10 24.79
N ARG A 228 12.54 7.98 24.53
CA ARG A 228 11.12 7.65 24.40
C ARG A 228 10.52 8.15 23.10
N TRP A 229 11.26 9.00 22.37
CA TRP A 229 10.87 9.50 21.07
C TRP A 229 12.04 9.44 20.11
N LEU A 230 11.77 9.02 18.89
CA LEU A 230 12.64 9.15 17.74
C LEU A 230 12.00 10.13 16.76
N ILE A 231 12.68 11.23 16.46
CA ILE A 231 12.24 12.23 15.49
C ILE A 231 13.06 12.04 14.22
N HIS A 232 12.44 11.57 13.15
CA HIS A 232 13.09 11.50 11.84
C HIS A 232 12.95 12.84 11.11
N LEU A 233 14.07 13.41 10.67
CA LEU A 233 14.08 14.67 9.93
C LEU A 233 14.13 14.39 8.42
N PRO A 234 13.38 15.14 7.61
CA PRO A 234 13.50 15.06 6.16
C PRO A 234 14.95 15.34 5.71
N PRO A 235 15.46 14.68 4.65
CA PRO A 235 16.87 14.75 4.25
C PRO A 235 17.41 16.18 4.07
N ASP A 236 16.62 17.07 3.48
CA ASP A 236 17.01 18.45 3.19
C ASP A 236 16.62 19.45 4.29
N ALA A 237 15.94 18.98 5.33
CA ALA A 237 15.49 19.83 6.43
C ALA A 237 16.57 19.97 7.50
N GLY A 238 16.78 21.20 7.94
CA GLY A 238 17.74 21.54 8.99
C GLY A 238 17.07 21.86 10.32
N LEU A 239 17.63 21.40 11.43
CA LEU A 239 17.26 21.79 12.79
C LEU A 239 18.52 22.14 13.58
N LEU A 240 18.50 23.25 14.33
CA LEU A 240 19.60 23.61 15.22
C LEU A 240 19.46 22.85 16.54
N VAL A 241 20.43 22.00 16.87
CA VAL A 241 20.43 21.18 18.09
C VAL A 241 21.75 21.34 18.81
N HIS A 242 21.72 21.76 20.07
CA HIS A 242 22.91 22.09 20.87
C HIS A 242 23.91 23.02 20.15
N GLY A 243 23.40 23.98 19.35
CA GLY A 243 24.22 24.93 18.60
C GLY A 243 24.84 24.38 17.30
N ALA A 244 24.62 23.10 16.97
CA ALA A 244 25.04 22.51 15.71
C ALA A 244 23.84 22.33 14.76
N GLN A 245 24.05 22.59 13.47
CA GLN A 245 23.03 22.36 12.45
C GLN A 245 22.96 20.87 12.13
N GLN A 246 21.86 20.21 12.49
CA GLN A 246 21.55 18.87 12.02
C GLN A 246 20.75 18.98 10.71
N LYS A 247 21.18 18.27 9.66
CA LYS A 247 20.43 18.10 8.41
C LYS A 247 20.07 16.62 8.25
N GLY A 248 18.78 16.34 8.05
CA GLY A 248 18.28 14.97 7.97
C GLY A 248 18.60 14.12 9.21
N GLY A 249 18.58 12.80 9.02
CA GLY A 249 18.86 11.84 10.09
C GLY A 249 17.74 11.75 11.12
N ALA A 250 18.11 11.51 12.38
CA ALA A 250 17.13 11.40 13.45
C ALA A 250 17.64 11.99 14.78
N LEU A 251 16.69 12.29 15.67
CA LEU A 251 16.94 12.75 17.04
C LEU A 251 16.27 11.77 17.99
N LEU A 252 17.01 11.33 19.01
CA LEU A 252 16.47 10.55 20.12
C LEU A 252 16.24 11.49 21.30
N LEU A 253 15.00 11.53 21.81
CA LEU A 253 14.60 12.40 22.90
C LEU A 253 14.10 11.56 24.08
N ASP A 254 14.29 12.07 25.30
CA ASP A 254 13.73 11.47 26.51
C ASP A 254 12.22 11.75 26.66
N ALA A 255 11.60 11.25 27.73
CA ALA A 255 10.19 11.49 28.04
C ALA A 255 9.85 13.00 28.16
N GLY A 256 10.80 13.82 28.59
CA GLY A 256 10.69 15.26 28.73
C GLY A 256 10.98 16.04 27.44
N ARG A 257 11.18 15.35 26.31
CA ARG A 257 11.51 15.90 24.98
C ARG A 257 12.86 16.61 24.91
N LYS A 258 13.78 16.27 25.80
CA LYS A 258 15.17 16.74 25.72
C LYS A 258 15.95 15.81 24.81
N VAL A 259 16.82 16.38 23.99
CA VAL A 259 17.65 15.58 23.07
C VAL A 259 18.67 14.79 23.89
N VAL A 260 18.65 13.47 23.74
CA VAL A 260 19.61 12.54 24.35
C VAL A 260 20.71 12.20 23.37
N ARG A 261 20.37 12.03 22.08
CA ARG A 261 21.33 11.64 21.05
C ARG A 261 20.89 12.11 19.66
N GLN A 262 21.87 12.47 18.85
CA GLN A 262 21.71 12.76 17.41
C GLN A 262 22.17 11.55 16.58
N VAL A 263 21.43 11.24 15.53
CA VAL A 263 21.77 10.20 14.55
C VAL A 263 21.93 10.90 13.19
N PRO A 264 23.13 10.85 12.57
CA PRO A 264 23.36 11.49 11.27
C PRO A 264 22.55 10.80 10.16
N GLY A 265 22.18 11.58 9.14
CA GLY A 265 21.48 11.13 7.93
C GLY A 265 22.41 10.59 6.86
#